data_AF-A0A542YJ56-F1
#
_entry.id   AF-A0A542YJ56-F1
#
_cell.length_a   1.000
_cell.length_b   1.000
_cell.length_c   1.000
_cell.angle_alpha   90.00
_cell.angle_beta   90.00
_cell.angle_gamma   90.00
#
_symmetry.space_group_name_H-M   'P 1'
#
loop_
_entity.id
_entity.type
_entity.pdbx_description
1 polymer ?
#
loop_
_entity_poly.entity_id
_entity_poly.type
_entity_poly.pdbx_seq_one_letter_code
_entity_poly.pdbx_strand_id
1 'polypeptide(L)'
;MNSAFNLPERLAAKNAAELIGDDENHFVAIAESLEQSAVELSDRLDVLRRAPGGAGQEALERDLEIHRLSARLRILSRFGLDLCLGRMVGADDLEPVYVGRIGLTDGDGHRLLLDWRSPAAEPFFGATHGNPMGLASRRRYRWAHGRISDYWDEVFAADGLEGNVALDDQSAFIASLGSSRSTRMRDVLGTIQADQDAIIRAGSRGALVVDGGPGTGKTVVALHRTAYLLYSDPRLGHRRGGVLFVGPSRGYLGYVDDVLPSLGEDGVQSCTLRDLVAEGASAVPETDRRVAGVKSSADPMKAIAAAVAHYEQPSTAGMVVDTAWAELWLDAGDWAEAFATAESGIPHNEARDQIREALLDILVDRIDEDVPPHLLRRSLAQNEDLGGAFARAWPLLDPVGVVADLWSVPAYLRKCAPWAR
;
A
#
# COMPACT_ATOMS: atom_id res chain seq x y z
N MET A 1 3.11 42.87 5.62
CA MET A 1 3.42 41.44 5.44
C MET A 1 4.83 41.34 4.88
N ASN A 2 5.63 40.37 5.32
CA ASN A 2 6.92 40.09 4.69
C ASN A 2 6.66 39.43 3.33
N SER A 3 7.41 39.84 2.31
CA SER A 3 7.38 39.23 0.98
C SER A 3 7.58 37.71 1.04
N ALA A 4 6.84 36.98 0.19
CA ALA A 4 7.05 35.55 0.00
C ALA A 4 8.40 35.26 -0.69
N PHE A 5 8.98 36.24 -1.40
CA PHE A 5 10.23 36.14 -2.13
C PHE A 5 11.39 36.67 -1.27
N ASN A 6 12.44 35.85 -1.16
CA ASN A 6 13.70 36.18 -0.51
C ASN A 6 14.86 35.69 -1.38
N LEU A 7 14.98 36.33 -2.53
CA LEU A 7 15.98 36.01 -3.54
C LEU A 7 17.36 36.56 -3.10
N PRO A 8 18.46 35.79 -3.27
CA PRO A 8 19.81 36.30 -3.02
C PRO A 8 20.16 37.45 -3.97
N GLU A 9 21.08 38.34 -3.60
CA GLU A 9 21.46 39.53 -4.39
C GLU A 9 21.79 39.21 -5.86
N ARG A 10 22.43 38.07 -6.12
CA ARG A 10 22.74 37.59 -7.49
C ARG A 10 21.50 37.39 -8.37
N LEU A 11 20.32 37.29 -7.79
CA LEU A 11 19.02 37.12 -8.44
C LEU A 11 18.11 38.35 -8.27
N ALA A 12 18.63 39.51 -7.85
CA ALA A 12 17.80 40.69 -7.53
C ALA A 12 16.90 41.15 -8.70
N ALA A 13 17.33 40.96 -9.95
CA ALA A 13 16.52 41.28 -11.13
C ALA A 13 15.21 40.48 -11.20
N LYS A 14 15.18 39.25 -10.67
CA LYS A 14 13.98 38.41 -10.59
C LYS A 14 12.96 38.93 -9.56
N ASN A 15 13.33 39.90 -8.73
CA ASN A 15 12.48 40.47 -7.68
C ASN A 15 11.68 41.70 -8.15
N ALA A 16 11.67 42.00 -9.45
CA ALA A 16 10.90 43.11 -10.00
C ALA A 16 9.39 42.87 -9.78
N ALA A 17 8.66 43.91 -9.37
CA ALA A 17 7.23 43.80 -9.06
C ALA A 17 6.39 43.30 -10.24
N GLU A 18 6.80 43.61 -11.46
CA GLU A 18 6.17 43.13 -12.70
C GLU A 18 6.27 41.61 -12.88
N LEU A 19 7.27 40.97 -12.26
CA LEU A 19 7.51 39.52 -12.36
C LEU A 19 6.85 38.73 -11.25
N ILE A 20 6.72 39.30 -10.06
CA ILE A 20 6.28 38.57 -8.84
C ILE A 20 5.04 39.16 -8.17
N GLY A 21 4.56 40.34 -8.56
CA GLY A 21 3.49 41.05 -7.87
C GLY A 21 2.18 40.27 -7.81
N ASP A 22 1.80 39.63 -8.92
CA ASP A 22 0.61 38.76 -8.97
C ASP A 22 0.77 37.53 -8.07
N ASP A 23 1.97 36.93 -8.07
CA ASP A 23 2.29 35.81 -7.18
C ASP A 23 2.22 36.24 -5.70
N GLU A 24 2.75 37.43 -5.36
CA GLU A 24 2.69 37.97 -4.00
C GLU A 24 1.24 38.17 -3.53
N ASN A 25 0.39 38.78 -4.36
CA ASN A 25 -1.02 38.97 -4.06
C ASN A 25 -1.73 37.63 -3.84
N HIS A 26 -1.44 36.63 -4.69
CA HIS A 26 -2.01 35.29 -4.55
C HIS A 26 -1.51 34.59 -3.27
N PHE A 27 -0.24 34.77 -2.91
CA PHE A 27 0.30 34.22 -1.67
C PHE A 27 -0.30 34.84 -0.40
N VAL A 28 -0.74 36.09 -0.44
CA VAL A 28 -1.51 36.69 0.66
C VAL A 28 -2.83 35.93 0.84
N ALA A 29 -3.58 35.70 -0.24
CA ALA A 29 -4.83 34.94 -0.19
C ALA A 29 -4.61 33.49 0.30
N ILE A 30 -3.54 32.83 -0.14
CA ILE A 30 -3.16 31.50 0.36
C ILE A 30 -2.86 31.56 1.86
N ALA A 31 -2.07 32.53 2.34
CA ALA A 31 -1.74 32.65 3.76
C ALA A 31 -2.99 32.80 4.64
N GLU A 32 -3.91 33.69 4.24
CA GLU A 32 -5.17 33.92 4.95
C GLU A 32 -6.04 32.66 4.98
N SER A 33 -6.20 31.98 3.85
CA SER A 33 -6.96 30.72 3.77
C SER A 33 -6.33 29.59 4.60
N LEU A 34 -4.99 29.50 4.64
CA LEU A 34 -4.29 28.51 5.45
C LEU A 34 -4.49 28.75 6.95
N GLU A 35 -4.38 30.00 7.41
CA GLU A 35 -4.62 30.37 8.80
C GLU A 35 -6.06 30.05 9.21
N GLN A 36 -7.03 30.47 8.39
CA GLN A 36 -8.45 30.19 8.62
C GLN A 36 -8.73 28.69 8.66
N SER A 37 -8.23 27.93 7.67
CA SER A 37 -8.40 26.47 7.61
C SER A 37 -7.78 25.77 8.82
N ALA A 38 -6.62 26.23 9.29
CA ALA A 38 -5.96 25.64 10.45
C ALA A 38 -6.78 25.83 11.73
N VAL A 39 -7.33 27.03 11.94
CA VAL A 39 -8.22 27.33 13.07
C VAL A 39 -9.47 26.47 13.02
N GLU A 40 -10.17 26.46 11.88
CA GLU A 40 -11.42 25.69 11.71
C GLU A 40 -11.22 24.18 11.95
N LEU A 41 -10.14 23.61 11.39
CA LEU A 41 -9.82 22.21 11.57
C LEU A 41 -9.45 21.90 13.02
N SER A 42 -8.72 22.79 13.69
CA SER A 42 -8.37 22.64 15.11
C SER A 42 -9.61 22.67 16.00
N ASP A 43 -10.51 23.63 15.79
CA ASP A 43 -11.75 23.76 16.56
C ASP A 43 -12.65 22.54 16.37
N ARG A 44 -12.82 22.08 15.13
CA ARG A 44 -13.60 20.88 14.83
C ARG A 44 -12.99 19.63 15.46
N LEU A 45 -11.67 19.51 15.44
CA LEU A 45 -10.94 18.40 16.07
C LEU A 45 -11.13 18.39 17.59
N ASP A 46 -11.09 19.56 18.23
CA ASP A 46 -11.33 19.72 19.66
C ASP A 46 -12.77 19.34 20.04
N VAL A 47 -13.76 19.73 19.24
CA VAL A 47 -15.16 19.32 19.42
C VAL A 47 -15.28 17.79 19.36
N LEU A 48 -14.71 17.15 18.34
CA LEU A 48 -14.77 15.69 18.19
C LEU A 48 -14.05 14.94 19.31
N ARG A 49 -12.90 15.45 19.78
CA ARG A 49 -12.14 14.85 20.89
C ARG A 49 -12.84 14.95 22.23
N ARG A 50 -13.64 16.01 22.44
CA ARG A 50 -14.45 16.20 23.65
C ARG A 50 -15.79 15.44 23.60
N ALA A 51 -16.24 15.04 22.41
CA ALA A 51 -17.45 14.25 22.25
C ALA A 51 -17.29 12.86 22.91
N PRO A 52 -18.35 12.32 23.54
CA PRO A 52 -18.29 11.01 24.20
C PRO A 52 -17.90 9.89 23.23
N GLY A 53 -17.26 8.85 23.76
CA GLY A 53 -16.72 7.68 23.05
C GLY A 53 -17.68 6.98 22.09
N GLY A 54 -18.98 6.97 22.41
CA GLY A 54 -19.96 6.17 21.73
C GLY A 54 -19.65 4.67 21.81
N ALA A 55 -20.45 3.85 21.11
CA ALA A 55 -20.17 2.44 20.89
C ALA A 55 -20.54 2.06 19.45
N GLY A 56 -19.87 1.05 18.91
CA GLY A 56 -20.15 0.56 17.55
C GLY A 56 -19.70 1.54 16.47
N GLN A 57 -20.56 1.76 15.46
CA GLN A 57 -20.19 2.44 14.24
C GLN A 57 -19.93 3.95 14.42
N GLU A 58 -20.64 4.62 15.33
CA GLU A 58 -20.45 6.05 15.62
C GLU A 58 -19.05 6.32 16.18
N ALA A 59 -18.54 5.43 17.05
CA ALA A 59 -17.18 5.52 17.59
C ALA A 59 -16.13 5.39 16.49
N LEU A 60 -16.31 4.42 15.58
CA LEU A 60 -15.42 4.21 14.43
C LEU A 60 -15.42 5.42 13.49
N GLU A 61 -16.59 5.95 13.13
CA GLU A 61 -16.70 7.11 12.23
C GLU A 61 -16.04 8.35 12.84
N ARG A 62 -16.24 8.57 14.14
CA ARG A 62 -15.57 9.66 14.88
C ARG A 62 -14.06 9.49 14.88
N ASP A 63 -13.54 8.30 15.17
CA ASP A 63 -12.11 8.05 15.25
C ASP A 63 -11.44 8.20 13.87
N LEU A 64 -12.10 7.73 12.80
CA LEU A 64 -11.66 7.96 11.42
C LEU A 64 -11.64 9.45 11.05
N GLU A 65 -12.65 10.21 11.47
CA GLU A 65 -12.70 11.65 11.23
C GLU A 65 -11.62 12.40 12.02
N ILE A 66 -11.41 12.05 13.30
CA ILE A 66 -10.32 12.58 14.13
C ILE A 66 -8.97 12.33 13.45
N HIS A 67 -8.76 11.12 12.94
CA HIS A 67 -7.54 10.76 12.22
C HIS A 67 -7.35 11.62 10.96
N ARG A 68 -8.40 11.74 10.13
CA ARG A 68 -8.39 12.56 8.91
C ARG A 68 -8.10 14.04 9.18
N LEU A 69 -8.79 14.64 10.17
CA LEU A 69 -8.59 16.05 10.53
C LEU A 69 -7.19 16.27 11.12
N SER A 70 -6.72 15.35 11.97
CA SER A 70 -5.37 15.41 12.53
C SER A 70 -4.29 15.33 11.44
N ALA A 71 -4.47 14.43 10.47
CA ALA A 71 -3.60 14.30 9.29
C ALA A 71 -3.54 15.62 8.50
N ARG A 72 -4.72 16.19 8.20
CA ARG A 72 -4.82 17.44 7.45
C ARG A 72 -4.16 18.60 8.20
N LEU A 73 -4.42 18.74 9.51
CA LEU A 73 -3.84 19.80 10.32
C LEU A 73 -2.30 19.68 10.39
N ARG A 74 -1.76 18.46 10.50
CA ARG A 74 -0.30 18.24 10.46
C ARG A 74 0.33 18.75 9.16
N ILE A 75 -0.32 18.56 8.01
CA ILE A 75 0.18 19.07 6.73
C ILE A 75 0.21 20.60 6.76
N LEU A 76 -0.87 21.25 7.19
CA LEU A 76 -0.96 22.72 7.27
C LEU A 76 0.02 23.32 8.30
N SER A 77 0.27 22.63 9.41
CA SER A 77 1.25 23.07 10.40
C SER A 77 2.69 22.84 9.95
N ARG A 78 2.92 21.81 9.13
CA ARG A 78 4.25 21.49 8.58
C ARG A 78 4.63 22.41 7.43
N PHE A 79 3.67 22.78 6.61
CA PHE A 79 3.86 23.57 5.40
C PHE A 79 2.97 24.82 5.46
N GLY A 80 3.59 25.99 5.34
CA GLY A 80 2.89 27.25 5.12
C GLY A 80 2.73 27.50 3.62
N LEU A 81 3.27 28.61 3.13
CA LEU A 81 3.23 28.94 1.69
C LEU A 81 3.98 27.93 0.80
N ASP A 82 4.90 27.15 1.37
CA ASP A 82 5.63 26.06 0.70
C ASP A 82 4.75 24.85 0.33
N LEU A 83 3.44 24.92 0.62
CA LEU A 83 2.43 24.11 -0.03
C LEU A 83 2.32 24.37 -1.53
N CYS A 84 2.58 25.60 -1.98
CA CYS A 84 2.52 25.96 -3.40
C CYS A 84 3.82 25.54 -4.10
N LEU A 85 3.74 24.68 -5.10
CA LEU A 85 4.90 24.17 -5.83
C LEU A 85 5.28 25.10 -6.99
N GLY A 86 4.28 25.77 -7.56
CA GLY A 86 4.42 26.52 -8.79
C GLY A 86 3.06 26.94 -9.34
N ARG A 87 3.08 27.50 -10.54
CA ARG A 87 1.88 27.83 -11.32
C ARG A 87 2.06 27.45 -12.78
N MET A 88 0.96 27.28 -13.49
CA MET A 88 0.94 27.06 -14.92
C MET A 88 -0.13 27.95 -15.56
N VAL A 89 0.09 28.32 -16.81
CA VAL A 89 -0.83 29.14 -17.61
C VAL A 89 -1.17 28.35 -18.87
N GLY A 90 -2.46 28.28 -19.21
CA GLY A 90 -2.93 27.60 -20.41
C GLY A 90 -2.66 28.43 -21.67
N ALA A 91 -2.63 27.77 -22.83
CA ALA A 91 -2.58 28.46 -24.12
C ALA A 91 -3.89 29.23 -24.42
N ASP A 92 -5.02 28.68 -23.98
CA ASP A 92 -6.36 29.24 -24.22
C ASP A 92 -6.90 30.07 -23.05
N ASP A 93 -6.27 29.95 -21.88
CA ASP A 93 -6.65 30.66 -20.65
C ASP A 93 -5.40 31.24 -19.97
N LEU A 94 -5.36 32.56 -19.90
CA LEU A 94 -4.22 33.31 -19.38
C LEU A 94 -4.25 33.41 -17.84
N GLU A 95 -5.33 32.98 -17.18
CA GLU A 95 -5.37 32.96 -15.72
C GLU A 95 -4.43 31.87 -15.16
N PRO A 96 -3.51 32.23 -14.24
CA PRO A 96 -2.60 31.25 -13.68
C PRO A 96 -3.30 30.27 -12.73
N VAL A 97 -3.04 28.98 -12.95
CA VAL A 97 -3.45 27.91 -12.04
C VAL A 97 -2.27 27.54 -11.16
N TYR A 98 -2.40 27.81 -9.85
CA TYR A 98 -1.39 27.44 -8.86
C TYR A 98 -1.54 25.98 -8.45
N VAL A 99 -0.43 25.25 -8.45
CA VAL A 99 -0.38 23.82 -8.11
C VAL A 99 0.27 23.66 -6.74
N GLY A 100 -0.37 22.89 -5.87
CA GLY A 100 0.08 22.65 -4.52
C GLY A 100 0.13 21.19 -4.11
N ARG A 101 0.80 20.93 -2.98
CA ARG A 101 0.87 19.61 -2.32
C ARG A 101 -0.52 19.06 -1.97
N ILE A 102 -1.45 19.97 -1.72
CA ILE A 102 -2.85 19.71 -1.43
C ILE A 102 -3.70 20.78 -2.11
N GLY A 103 -4.96 20.46 -2.39
CA GLY A 103 -5.94 21.47 -2.80
C GLY A 103 -6.27 22.45 -1.67
N LEU A 104 -6.48 23.72 -2.01
CA LEU A 104 -6.87 24.80 -1.09
C LEU A 104 -7.91 25.71 -1.76
N THR A 105 -8.91 26.12 -0.99
CA THR A 105 -9.95 27.07 -1.42
C THR A 105 -10.04 28.22 -0.41
N ASP A 106 -10.45 29.39 -0.84
CA ASP A 106 -10.79 30.50 0.06
C ASP A 106 -12.17 30.30 0.71
N GLY A 107 -12.59 31.26 1.53
CA GLY A 107 -13.89 31.24 2.22
C GLY A 107 -15.10 31.38 1.30
N ASP A 108 -14.91 31.92 0.10
CA ASP A 108 -15.96 32.05 -0.94
C ASP A 108 -16.01 30.81 -1.87
N GLY A 109 -15.09 29.87 -1.69
CA GLY A 109 -14.99 28.64 -2.46
C GLY A 109 -14.15 28.74 -3.74
N HIS A 110 -13.46 29.87 -3.97
CA HIS A 110 -12.52 29.98 -5.08
C HIS A 110 -11.30 29.11 -4.83
N ARG A 111 -10.82 28.43 -5.87
CA ARG A 111 -9.67 27.54 -5.79
C ARG A 111 -8.37 28.35 -5.78
N LEU A 112 -7.65 28.31 -4.67
CA LEU A 112 -6.34 28.93 -4.51
C LEU A 112 -5.20 27.99 -4.91
N LEU A 113 -5.33 26.69 -4.61
CA LEU A 113 -4.36 25.67 -5.01
C LEU A 113 -5.06 24.45 -5.61
N LEU A 114 -4.55 24.00 -6.74
CA LEU A 114 -4.88 22.71 -7.35
C LEU A 114 -4.01 21.61 -6.73
N ASP A 115 -4.64 20.55 -6.24
CA ASP A 115 -3.92 19.37 -5.72
C ASP A 115 -3.09 18.71 -6.83
N TRP A 116 -1.80 18.48 -6.59
CA TRP A 116 -0.90 17.86 -7.56
C TRP A 116 -1.37 16.48 -8.04
N ARG A 117 -2.15 15.76 -7.23
CA ARG A 117 -2.68 14.42 -7.56
C ARG A 117 -3.86 14.51 -8.54
N SER A 118 -4.44 15.69 -8.72
CA SER A 118 -5.52 15.92 -9.70
C SER A 118 -5.02 15.62 -11.12
N PRO A 119 -5.85 15.00 -11.99
CA PRO A 119 -5.56 14.92 -13.42
C PRO A 119 -5.35 16.30 -14.05
N ALA A 120 -6.06 17.33 -13.57
CA ALA A 120 -5.88 18.69 -14.06
C ALA A 120 -4.48 19.28 -13.77
N ALA A 121 -3.73 18.71 -12.82
CA ALA A 121 -2.37 19.13 -12.50
C ALA A 121 -1.30 18.38 -13.33
N GLU A 122 -1.68 17.39 -14.14
CA GLU A 122 -0.75 16.61 -14.96
C GLU A 122 0.13 17.48 -15.87
N PRO A 123 -0.39 18.51 -16.57
CA PRO A 123 0.45 19.36 -17.42
C PRO A 123 1.61 20.03 -16.64
N PHE A 124 1.41 20.35 -15.35
CA PHE A 124 2.47 20.95 -14.52
C PHE A 124 3.70 20.04 -14.37
N PHE A 125 3.55 18.72 -14.48
CA PHE A 125 4.65 17.78 -14.34
C PHE A 125 5.03 17.11 -15.68
N GLY A 126 4.04 16.72 -16.47
CA GLY A 126 4.21 15.97 -17.71
C GLY A 126 4.55 16.81 -18.94
N ALA A 127 4.24 18.12 -18.95
CA ALA A 127 4.49 18.96 -20.12
C ALA A 127 5.99 19.07 -20.42
N THR A 128 6.32 18.93 -21.71
CA THR A 128 7.66 19.09 -22.28
C THR A 128 7.57 19.97 -23.52
N HIS A 129 8.69 20.49 -24.02
CA HIS A 129 8.70 21.26 -25.28
C HIS A 129 8.16 20.45 -26.49
N GLY A 130 8.32 19.13 -26.50
CA GLY A 130 7.77 18.26 -27.55
C GLY A 130 6.29 17.90 -27.37
N ASN A 131 5.77 18.02 -26.15
CA ASN A 131 4.37 17.85 -25.81
C ASN A 131 3.96 18.84 -24.71
N PRO A 132 3.57 20.08 -25.08
CA PRO A 132 3.21 21.13 -24.11
C PRO A 132 1.97 20.85 -23.26
N MET A 133 1.16 19.85 -23.63
CA MET A 133 -0.10 19.51 -22.93
C MET A 133 -1.04 20.72 -22.74
N GLY A 134 -1.06 21.65 -23.70
CA GLY A 134 -1.91 22.84 -23.68
C GLY A 134 -1.40 23.98 -22.80
N LEU A 135 -0.18 23.92 -22.28
CA LEU A 135 0.42 25.02 -21.52
C LEU A 135 1.03 26.09 -22.44
N ALA A 136 0.87 27.35 -22.05
CA ALA A 136 1.65 28.48 -22.55
C ALA A 136 2.96 28.63 -21.76
N SER A 137 2.87 28.55 -20.43
CA SER A 137 4.03 28.66 -19.56
C SER A 137 3.82 27.97 -18.21
N ARG A 138 4.93 27.73 -17.50
CA ARG A 138 4.96 27.16 -16.15
C ARG A 138 6.04 27.85 -15.32
N ARG A 139 5.72 28.18 -14.07
CA ARG A 139 6.69 28.62 -13.06
C ARG A 139 6.84 27.57 -11.96
N ARG A 140 8.07 27.25 -11.57
CA ARG A 140 8.38 26.40 -10.41
C ARG A 140 9.07 27.22 -9.32
N TYR A 141 8.68 27.03 -8.06
CA TYR A 141 9.26 27.75 -6.92
C TYR A 141 10.29 26.91 -6.17
N ARG A 142 11.38 27.54 -5.73
CA ARG A 142 12.30 26.98 -4.74
C ARG A 142 12.06 27.56 -3.37
N TRP A 143 11.49 26.77 -2.49
CA TRP A 143 11.32 27.16 -1.09
C TRP A 143 12.56 26.90 -0.25
N ALA A 144 12.89 27.87 0.60
CA ALA A 144 13.87 27.74 1.67
C ALA A 144 13.40 28.56 2.87
N HIS A 145 13.27 27.93 4.03
CA HIS A 145 12.89 28.59 5.29
C HIS A 145 11.57 29.39 5.17
N GLY A 146 10.56 28.80 4.51
CA GLY A 146 9.24 29.40 4.33
C GLY A 146 9.17 30.56 3.33
N ARG A 147 10.24 30.81 2.57
CA ARG A 147 10.28 31.84 1.51
C ARG A 147 10.84 31.29 0.21
N ILE A 148 10.49 31.91 -0.91
CA ILE A 148 10.99 31.58 -2.24
C ILE A 148 12.40 32.13 -2.39
N SER A 149 13.37 31.24 -2.57
CA SER A 149 14.80 31.55 -2.74
C SER A 149 15.25 31.58 -4.20
N ASP A 150 14.44 31.02 -5.11
CA ASP A 150 14.62 31.05 -6.56
C ASP A 150 13.30 30.60 -7.22
N TYR A 151 13.13 30.86 -8.51
CA TYR A 151 12.04 30.31 -9.33
C TYR A 151 12.50 30.15 -10.78
N TRP A 152 11.85 29.27 -11.53
CA TRP A 152 12.15 29.03 -12.95
C TRP A 152 10.88 29.14 -13.77
N ASP A 153 10.98 29.88 -14.87
CA ASP A 153 9.91 30.02 -15.85
C ASP A 153 10.27 29.19 -17.08
N GLU A 154 9.30 28.41 -17.54
CA GLU A 154 9.37 27.61 -18.75
C GLU A 154 8.26 28.08 -19.68
N VAL A 155 8.58 28.42 -20.93
CA VAL A 155 7.62 28.88 -21.94
C VAL A 155 7.51 27.82 -23.03
N PHE A 156 6.29 27.40 -23.32
CA PHE A 156 5.99 26.35 -24.30
C PHE A 156 5.42 26.89 -25.62
N ALA A 157 5.06 28.17 -25.68
CA ALA A 157 4.53 28.81 -26.89
C ALA A 157 5.65 29.06 -27.93
N ALA A 158 5.33 28.82 -29.21
CA ALA A 158 6.30 28.83 -30.30
C ALA A 158 6.90 30.23 -30.60
N ASP A 159 6.17 31.29 -30.28
CA ASP A 159 6.54 32.70 -30.41
C ASP A 159 7.37 33.24 -29.23
N GLY A 160 7.32 32.58 -28.07
CA GLY A 160 8.12 32.90 -26.88
C GLY A 160 9.57 32.38 -26.90
N LEU A 161 9.93 31.57 -27.90
CA LEU A 161 11.26 30.95 -28.02
C LEU A 161 12.35 31.91 -28.52
N GLU A 162 11.99 33.07 -29.08
CA GLU A 162 12.94 34.04 -29.64
C GLU A 162 13.59 34.98 -28.59
N GLY A 163 13.17 34.91 -27.32
CA GLY A 163 13.69 35.76 -26.24
C GLY A 163 13.92 35.03 -24.91
N ASN A 164 15.16 34.62 -24.65
CA ASN A 164 15.77 34.39 -23.32
C ASN A 164 15.35 33.19 -22.41
N VAL A 165 14.51 32.22 -22.81
CA VAL A 165 13.98 31.23 -21.81
C VAL A 165 14.14 29.75 -22.19
N ALA A 166 15.25 29.36 -22.82
CA ALA A 166 15.48 27.96 -23.25
C ALA A 166 16.60 27.22 -22.50
N LEU A 167 16.91 27.57 -21.25
CA LEU A 167 18.06 26.99 -20.51
C LEU A 167 17.73 26.38 -19.13
N ASP A 168 16.47 26.22 -18.74
CA ASP A 168 16.12 26.01 -17.31
C ASP A 168 15.72 24.58 -16.88
N ASP A 169 15.36 23.68 -17.80
CA ASP A 169 15.01 22.29 -17.48
C ASP A 169 16.16 21.60 -16.70
N GLN A 170 17.40 21.96 -17.02
CA GLN A 170 18.59 21.45 -16.34
C GLN A 170 18.88 22.16 -15.01
N SER A 171 18.46 23.42 -14.81
CA SER A 171 18.79 24.21 -13.61
C SER A 171 18.05 23.74 -12.36
N ALA A 172 16.77 23.36 -12.49
CA ALA A 172 15.99 22.83 -11.37
C ALA A 172 16.56 21.50 -10.84
N PHE A 173 16.98 20.62 -11.76
CA PHE A 173 17.68 19.37 -11.45
C PHE A 173 19.10 19.60 -10.91
N ILE A 174 19.91 20.44 -11.57
CA ILE A 174 21.30 20.71 -11.16
C ILE A 174 21.36 21.28 -9.76
N ALA A 175 20.40 22.12 -9.37
CA ALA A 175 20.42 22.73 -8.06
C ALA A 175 19.71 21.90 -6.98
N SER A 176 18.94 20.85 -7.32
CA SER A 176 18.58 19.81 -6.34
C SER A 176 19.79 18.95 -5.94
N LEU A 177 20.82 18.85 -6.80
CA LEU A 177 22.08 18.15 -6.51
C LEU A 177 22.91 18.85 -5.40
N GLY A 178 22.71 20.16 -5.18
CA GLY A 178 23.48 20.94 -4.20
C GLY A 178 23.02 20.82 -2.75
N SER A 179 21.98 20.02 -2.46
CA SER A 179 21.40 19.94 -1.12
C SER A 179 22.13 18.92 -0.22
N SER A 180 22.37 19.29 1.05
CA SER A 180 23.09 18.47 2.03
C SER A 180 22.45 17.11 2.25
N ARG A 181 23.27 16.06 2.43
CA ARG A 181 22.81 14.71 2.80
C ARG A 181 22.07 14.77 4.13
N SER A 182 20.80 14.39 4.11
CA SER A 182 19.92 14.29 5.28
C SER A 182 19.82 12.83 5.74
N THR A 183 19.60 12.61 7.04
CA THR A 183 19.31 11.29 7.62
C THR A 183 17.91 10.79 7.24
N ARG A 184 17.06 11.66 6.71
CA ARG A 184 15.72 11.35 6.16
C ARG A 184 15.58 11.82 4.72
N MET A 185 14.80 11.10 3.93
CA MET A 185 14.46 11.46 2.57
C MET A 185 13.67 12.77 2.58
N ARG A 186 14.09 13.72 1.75
CA ARG A 186 13.29 14.93 1.52
C ARG A 186 12.23 14.60 0.47
N ASP A 187 11.07 15.19 0.65
CA ASP A 187 10.06 15.25 -0.39
C ASP A 187 10.59 16.13 -1.53
N VAL A 188 10.55 15.59 -2.75
CA VAL A 188 11.09 16.21 -3.97
C VAL A 188 10.00 16.44 -5.03
N LEU A 189 8.74 16.54 -4.59
CA LEU A 189 7.57 16.70 -5.46
C LEU A 189 7.73 17.82 -6.50
N GLY A 190 8.29 18.97 -6.10
CA GLY A 190 8.53 20.11 -7.01
C GLY A 190 9.55 19.86 -8.14
N THR A 191 10.32 18.77 -8.06
CA THR A 191 11.38 18.41 -9.03
C THR A 191 11.06 17.15 -9.85
N ILE A 192 9.85 16.61 -9.72
CA ILE A 192 9.40 15.47 -10.53
C ILE A 192 9.46 15.84 -12.01
N GLN A 193 10.11 14.96 -12.77
CA GLN A 193 10.27 15.08 -14.23
C GLN A 193 9.12 14.40 -14.97
N ALA A 194 8.92 14.72 -16.25
CA ALA A 194 7.84 14.18 -17.06
C ALA A 194 7.82 12.64 -17.10
N ASP A 195 8.98 11.99 -17.31
CA ASP A 195 9.08 10.52 -17.31
C ASP A 195 8.72 9.90 -15.95
N GLN A 196 9.07 10.59 -14.85
CA GLN A 196 8.72 10.16 -13.49
C GLN A 196 7.21 10.33 -13.24
N ASP A 197 6.62 11.44 -13.66
CA ASP A 197 5.19 11.71 -13.56
C ASP A 197 4.37 10.69 -14.35
N ALA A 198 4.82 10.30 -15.55
CA ALA A 198 4.20 9.24 -16.33
C ALA A 198 4.16 7.90 -15.56
N ILE A 199 5.25 7.55 -14.86
CA ILE A 199 5.30 6.36 -13.99
C ILE A 199 4.40 6.53 -12.76
N ILE A 200 4.34 7.72 -12.16
CA ILE A 200 3.48 8.02 -11.01
C ILE A 200 2.01 7.86 -11.39
N ARG A 201 1.61 8.38 -12.56
CA ARG A 201 0.22 8.41 -13.03
C ARG A 201 -0.24 7.15 -13.76
N ALA A 202 0.67 6.22 -14.06
CA ALA A 202 0.29 4.96 -14.71
C ALA A 202 -0.81 4.22 -13.92
N GLY A 203 -1.74 3.55 -14.61
CA GLY A 203 -2.88 2.91 -13.95
C GLY A 203 -2.50 1.85 -12.90
N SER A 204 -3.39 1.57 -11.96
CA SER A 204 -3.21 0.58 -10.87
C SER A 204 -3.41 -0.88 -11.30
N ARG A 205 -3.77 -1.13 -12.57
CA ARG A 205 -4.09 -2.48 -13.06
C ARG A 205 -2.80 -3.24 -13.37
N GLY A 206 -2.63 -4.38 -12.71
CA GLY A 206 -1.50 -5.29 -12.93
C GLY A 206 -0.22 -4.85 -12.21
N ALA A 207 0.84 -5.64 -12.40
CA ALA A 207 2.16 -5.34 -11.84
C ALA A 207 2.89 -4.30 -12.72
N LEU A 208 3.41 -3.25 -12.10
CA LEU A 208 4.31 -2.29 -12.74
C LEU A 208 5.72 -2.46 -12.18
N VAL A 209 6.68 -2.75 -13.06
CA VAL A 209 8.10 -2.83 -12.69
C VAL A 209 8.78 -1.54 -13.10
N VAL A 210 9.36 -0.83 -12.13
CA VAL A 210 10.15 0.38 -12.36
C VAL A 210 11.62 0.04 -12.25
N ASP A 211 12.25 -0.17 -13.39
CA ASP A 211 13.69 -0.41 -13.49
C ASP A 211 14.43 0.87 -13.91
N GLY A 212 15.60 1.10 -13.34
CA GLY A 212 16.38 2.30 -13.61
C GLY A 212 17.69 2.33 -12.85
N GLY A 213 18.63 3.14 -13.32
CA GLY A 213 19.97 3.25 -12.73
C GLY A 213 19.99 3.74 -11.28
N PRO A 214 21.13 3.61 -10.58
CA PRO A 214 21.34 4.26 -9.28
C PRO A 214 21.08 5.76 -9.38
N GLY A 215 20.40 6.34 -8.38
CA GLY A 215 20.17 7.79 -8.32
C GLY A 215 19.02 8.34 -9.16
N THR A 216 18.31 7.53 -9.95
CA THR A 216 17.19 8.00 -10.80
C THR A 216 15.88 8.30 -10.04
N GLY A 217 15.89 8.23 -8.71
CA GLY A 217 14.71 8.56 -7.90
C GLY A 217 13.62 7.48 -7.84
N LYS A 218 13.91 6.21 -8.15
CA LYS A 218 12.91 5.11 -8.14
C LYS A 218 12.07 5.05 -6.86
N THR A 219 12.70 5.16 -5.69
CA THR A 219 12.00 5.16 -4.40
C THR A 219 11.05 6.35 -4.27
N VAL A 220 11.51 7.54 -4.68
CA VAL A 220 10.67 8.75 -4.71
C VAL A 220 9.46 8.53 -5.60
N VAL A 221 9.68 8.05 -6.83
CA VAL A 221 8.63 7.74 -7.81
C VAL A 221 7.62 6.75 -7.22
N ALA A 222 8.09 5.69 -6.56
CA ALA A 222 7.21 4.70 -5.93
C ALA A 222 6.35 5.30 -4.80
N LEU A 223 6.92 6.14 -3.95
CA LEU A 223 6.18 6.78 -2.84
C LEU A 223 5.16 7.80 -3.34
N HIS A 224 5.52 8.62 -4.33
CA HIS A 224 4.58 9.56 -4.94
C HIS A 224 3.49 8.82 -5.72
N ARG A 225 3.83 7.73 -6.43
CA ARG A 225 2.87 6.84 -7.07
C ARG A 225 1.86 6.30 -6.07
N THR A 226 2.29 5.85 -4.90
CA THR A 226 1.40 5.40 -3.83
C THR A 226 0.39 6.49 -3.46
N ALA A 227 0.84 7.71 -3.20
CA ALA A 227 -0.05 8.84 -2.86
C ALA A 227 -1.02 9.19 -4.02
N TYR A 228 -0.54 9.17 -5.26
CA TYR A 228 -1.39 9.39 -6.43
C TYR A 228 -2.46 8.31 -6.57
N LEU A 229 -2.12 7.03 -6.38
CA LEU A 229 -3.06 5.92 -6.51
C LEU A 229 -4.10 5.91 -5.38
N LEU A 230 -3.71 6.25 -4.15
CA LEU A 230 -4.63 6.45 -3.03
C LEU A 230 -5.66 7.55 -3.30
N TYR A 231 -5.27 8.59 -4.04
CA TYR A 231 -6.16 9.67 -4.47
C TYR A 231 -7.02 9.30 -5.68
N SER A 232 -6.42 8.71 -6.72
CA SER A 232 -7.05 8.52 -8.03
C SER A 232 -7.85 7.21 -8.18
N ASP A 233 -7.59 6.19 -7.37
CA ASP A 233 -8.28 4.90 -7.44
C ASP A 233 -9.13 4.65 -6.18
N PRO A 234 -10.47 4.80 -6.27
CA PRO A 234 -11.36 4.59 -5.14
C PRO A 234 -11.28 3.20 -4.50
N ARG A 235 -10.75 2.20 -5.22
CA ARG A 235 -10.59 0.82 -4.71
C ARG A 235 -9.47 0.71 -3.68
N LEU A 236 -8.49 1.60 -3.74
CA LEU A 236 -7.33 1.66 -2.83
C LEU A 236 -7.58 2.59 -1.62
N GLY A 237 -8.77 3.21 -1.55
CA GLY A 237 -9.12 4.07 -0.42
C GLY A 237 -9.29 3.29 0.89
N HIS A 238 -9.27 4.05 2.00
CA HIS A 238 -9.33 3.62 3.40
C HIS A 238 -10.41 2.58 3.77
N ARG A 239 -11.41 2.34 2.92
CA ARG A 239 -12.50 1.37 3.17
C ARG A 239 -12.33 0.02 2.47
N ARG A 240 -11.37 -0.15 1.55
CA ARG A 240 -11.31 -1.34 0.65
C ARG A 240 -9.93 -1.93 0.35
N GLY A 241 -8.85 -1.33 0.83
CA GLY A 241 -7.52 -1.93 0.74
C GLY A 241 -6.46 -0.88 1.05
N GLY A 242 -5.75 -1.03 2.17
CA GLY A 242 -4.62 -0.18 2.50
C GLY A 242 -3.42 -0.48 1.58
N VAL A 243 -2.37 0.35 1.70
CA VAL A 243 -1.12 0.13 0.97
C VAL A 243 -0.10 -0.52 1.90
N LEU A 244 0.55 -1.59 1.42
CA LEU A 244 1.68 -2.22 2.08
C LEU A 244 2.98 -1.84 1.36
N PHE A 245 3.85 -1.12 2.05
CA PHE A 245 5.18 -0.76 1.56
C PHE A 245 6.24 -1.69 2.18
N VAL A 246 6.81 -2.58 1.38
CA VAL A 246 7.82 -3.54 1.84
C VAL A 246 9.22 -3.00 1.52
N GLY A 247 9.99 -2.67 2.56
CA GLY A 247 11.36 -2.21 2.45
C GLY A 247 12.41 -3.30 2.75
N PRO A 248 13.66 -3.13 2.28
CA PRO A 248 14.73 -4.09 2.53
C PRO A 248 15.24 -4.10 3.98
N SER A 249 15.07 -3.00 4.72
CA SER A 249 15.55 -2.89 6.10
C SER A 249 14.81 -1.81 6.88
N ARG A 250 14.84 -1.89 8.22
CA ARG A 250 14.26 -0.85 9.10
C ARG A 250 14.93 0.51 8.94
N GLY A 251 16.24 0.54 8.70
CA GLY A 251 16.96 1.78 8.42
C GLY A 251 16.49 2.44 7.13
N TYR A 252 16.22 1.65 6.08
CA TYR A 252 15.62 2.17 4.85
C TYR A 252 14.19 2.67 5.08
N LEU A 253 13.37 1.94 5.83
CA LEU A 253 12.02 2.37 6.16
C LEU A 253 12.05 3.70 6.92
N GLY A 254 12.89 3.83 7.96
CA GLY A 254 13.05 5.09 8.70
C GLY A 254 13.59 6.25 7.85
N TYR A 255 14.31 5.97 6.77
CA TYR A 255 14.74 6.99 5.81
C TYR A 255 13.57 7.52 4.97
N VAL A 256 12.59 6.68 4.61
CA VAL A 256 11.45 7.07 3.75
C VAL A 256 10.16 7.41 4.51
N ASP A 257 10.11 7.12 5.81
CA ASP A 257 8.90 7.16 6.65
C ASP A 257 8.18 8.51 6.64
N ASP A 258 8.91 9.61 6.41
CA ASP A 258 8.35 10.97 6.43
C ASP A 258 7.70 11.42 5.12
N VAL A 259 7.92 10.68 4.02
CA VAL A 259 7.50 11.12 2.67
C VAL A 259 6.00 10.94 2.47
N LEU A 260 5.44 9.78 2.82
CA LEU A 260 4.01 9.54 2.65
C LEU A 260 3.16 10.41 3.60
N PRO A 261 3.53 10.55 4.90
CA PRO A 261 2.88 11.52 5.78
C PRO A 261 3.02 12.96 5.29
N SER A 262 4.13 13.35 4.65
CA SER A 262 4.26 14.70 4.06
C SER A 262 3.34 14.95 2.87
N LEU A 263 2.89 13.89 2.21
CA LEU A 263 1.90 13.92 1.13
C LEU A 263 0.46 13.76 1.65
N GLY A 264 0.29 13.61 2.97
CA GLY A 264 -1.01 13.44 3.62
C GLY A 264 -1.54 12.01 3.63
N GLU A 265 -0.67 11.02 3.43
CA GLU A 265 -1.02 9.60 3.41
C GLU A 265 -0.54 8.92 4.70
N ASP A 266 -1.46 8.72 5.65
CA ASP A 266 -1.20 8.03 6.91
C ASP A 266 -1.67 6.56 6.91
N GLY A 267 -2.41 6.14 5.87
CA GLY A 267 -2.99 4.79 5.74
C GLY A 267 -2.04 3.75 5.13
N VAL A 268 -0.74 3.98 5.15
CA VAL A 268 0.27 3.11 4.53
C VAL A 268 0.98 2.30 5.61
N GLN A 269 0.89 0.98 5.55
CA GLN A 269 1.64 0.09 6.42
C GLN A 269 3.02 -0.17 5.82
N SER A 270 4.07 0.21 6.54
CA SER A 270 5.45 -0.06 6.15
C SER A 270 6.00 -1.25 6.92
N CYS A 271 6.66 -2.18 6.24
CA CYS A 271 7.23 -3.37 6.87
C CYS A 271 8.47 -3.86 6.13
N THR A 272 9.27 -4.71 6.78
CA THR A 272 10.28 -5.51 6.08
C THR A 272 9.74 -6.91 5.80
N LEU A 273 10.42 -7.68 4.95
CA LEU A 273 10.04 -9.07 4.66
C LEU A 273 9.88 -9.92 5.94
N ARG A 274 10.65 -9.61 6.99
CA ARG A 274 10.61 -10.30 8.29
C ARG A 274 9.37 -9.98 9.13
N ASP A 275 8.72 -8.86 8.86
CA ASP A 275 7.56 -8.42 9.63
C ASP A 275 6.24 -8.95 9.02
N LEU A 276 6.29 -9.71 7.90
CA LEU A 276 5.11 -10.28 7.23
C LEU A 276 4.50 -11.48 7.96
N VAL A 277 5.29 -12.18 8.78
CA VAL A 277 4.87 -13.34 9.57
C VAL A 277 5.49 -13.25 10.97
N ALA A 278 4.82 -13.77 11.98
CA ALA A 278 5.24 -13.66 13.38
C ALA A 278 6.64 -14.27 13.63
N GLU A 279 6.93 -15.37 12.94
CA GLU A 279 8.18 -16.13 13.02
C GLU A 279 9.36 -15.38 12.40
N GLY A 280 9.10 -14.38 11.55
CA GLY A 280 10.16 -13.62 10.89
C GLY A 280 11.00 -12.78 11.87
N ALA A 281 10.48 -12.50 13.07
CA ALA A 281 11.20 -11.82 14.14
C ALA A 281 12.44 -12.59 14.63
N SER A 282 12.38 -13.94 14.64
CA SER A 282 13.49 -14.81 15.04
C SER A 282 14.31 -15.32 13.85
N ALA A 283 13.92 -15.00 12.62
CA ALA A 283 14.63 -15.45 11.42
C ALA A 283 16.08 -14.96 11.40
N VAL A 284 17.02 -15.81 11.03
CA VAL A 284 18.44 -15.45 10.87
C VAL A 284 18.81 -15.46 9.38
N PRO A 285 19.74 -14.58 8.94
CA PRO A 285 20.26 -14.66 7.58
C PRO A 285 20.90 -16.04 7.33
N GLU A 286 20.59 -16.65 6.19
CA GLU A 286 21.28 -17.88 5.75
C GLU A 286 22.70 -17.52 5.30
N THR A 287 23.70 -18.11 5.96
CA THR A 287 25.12 -17.82 5.70
C THR A 287 25.75 -18.80 4.71
N ASP A 288 25.19 -20.01 4.58
CA ASP A 288 25.64 -20.98 3.60
C ASP A 288 25.08 -20.65 2.21
N ARG A 289 25.97 -20.25 1.30
CA ARG A 289 25.60 -19.90 -0.09
C ARG A 289 24.96 -21.06 -0.85
N ARG A 290 25.36 -22.30 -0.59
CA ARG A 290 24.76 -23.48 -1.23
C ARG A 290 23.31 -23.64 -0.77
N VAL A 291 23.08 -23.53 0.54
CA VAL A 291 21.72 -23.61 1.11
C VAL A 291 20.86 -22.44 0.64
N ALA A 292 21.41 -21.22 0.61
CA ALA A 292 20.71 -20.05 0.07
C ALA A 292 20.34 -20.23 -1.42
N GLY A 293 21.26 -20.78 -2.21
CA GLY A 293 21.01 -21.13 -3.61
C GLY A 293 19.83 -22.10 -3.76
N VAL A 294 19.85 -23.21 -3.03
CA VAL A 294 18.74 -24.20 -3.03
C VAL A 294 17.43 -23.56 -2.59
N LYS A 295 17.42 -22.77 -1.50
CA LYS A 295 16.21 -22.06 -1.03
C LYS A 295 15.67 -21.08 -2.07
N SER A 296 16.53 -20.43 -2.85
CA SER A 296 16.12 -19.46 -3.88
C SER A 296 15.56 -20.10 -5.15
N SER A 297 16.03 -21.30 -5.50
CA SER A 297 15.58 -22.03 -6.70
C SER A 297 14.51 -23.08 -6.40
N ALA A 298 14.31 -23.43 -5.13
CA ALA A 298 13.30 -24.38 -4.73
C ALA A 298 11.91 -23.82 -4.99
N ASP A 299 10.99 -24.73 -5.33
CA ASP A 299 9.56 -24.46 -5.37
C ASP A 299 8.96 -24.84 -4.00
N PRO A 300 8.84 -23.90 -3.05
CA PRO A 300 8.33 -24.20 -1.72
C PRO A 300 6.87 -24.67 -1.79
N MET A 301 6.10 -24.25 -2.79
CA MET A 301 4.71 -24.63 -2.94
C MET A 301 4.59 -26.13 -3.22
N LYS A 302 5.44 -26.68 -4.09
CA LYS A 302 5.48 -28.13 -4.33
C LYS A 302 5.88 -28.93 -3.09
N ALA A 303 6.86 -28.43 -2.33
CA ALA A 303 7.31 -29.11 -1.12
C ALA A 303 6.22 -29.11 -0.03
N ILE A 304 5.54 -27.97 0.17
CA ILE A 304 4.44 -27.84 1.13
C ILE A 304 3.23 -28.67 0.68
N ALA A 305 2.88 -28.68 -0.61
CA ALA A 305 1.78 -29.50 -1.11
C ALA A 305 2.05 -31.01 -0.87
N ALA A 306 3.27 -31.48 -1.12
CA ALA A 306 3.66 -32.86 -0.84
C ALA A 306 3.67 -33.17 0.68
N ALA A 307 4.03 -32.20 1.51
CA ALA A 307 3.99 -32.30 2.96
C ALA A 307 2.55 -32.43 3.48
N VAL A 308 1.64 -31.58 3.01
CA VAL A 308 0.20 -31.63 3.37
C VAL A 308 -0.41 -32.95 2.90
N ALA A 309 -0.17 -33.36 1.64
CA ALA A 309 -0.67 -34.62 1.09
C ALA A 309 -0.16 -35.86 1.84
N HIS A 310 0.93 -35.76 2.62
CA HIS A 310 1.37 -36.86 3.47
C HIS A 310 0.35 -37.18 4.58
N TYR A 311 -0.39 -36.18 5.05
CA TYR A 311 -1.39 -36.30 6.11
C TYR A 311 -2.79 -36.58 5.58
N GLU A 312 -2.99 -36.58 4.27
CA GLU A 312 -4.28 -36.86 3.60
C GLU A 312 -4.36 -38.34 3.22
N GLN A 313 -4.21 -39.23 4.20
CA GLN A 313 -4.14 -40.68 3.95
C GLN A 313 -5.35 -41.40 4.57
N PRO A 314 -6.27 -41.93 3.73
CA PRO A 314 -7.41 -42.69 4.24
C PRO A 314 -6.92 -43.93 5.00
N SER A 315 -7.63 -44.30 6.06
CA SER A 315 -7.29 -45.51 6.81
C SER A 315 -7.45 -46.74 5.92
N THR A 316 -6.37 -47.53 5.81
CA THR A 316 -6.42 -48.83 5.13
C THR A 316 -6.92 -49.95 6.06
N ALA A 317 -7.05 -49.68 7.35
CA ALA A 317 -7.59 -50.60 8.33
C ALA A 317 -9.08 -50.32 8.52
N GLY A 318 -9.90 -51.37 8.45
CA GLY A 318 -11.31 -51.28 8.81
C GLY A 318 -11.50 -51.24 10.32
N MET A 319 -12.64 -50.71 10.75
CA MET A 319 -13.01 -50.64 12.16
C MET A 319 -14.50 -50.90 12.36
N VAL A 320 -14.85 -51.38 13.55
CA VAL A 320 -16.24 -51.44 14.00
C VAL A 320 -16.55 -50.11 14.71
N VAL A 321 -17.67 -49.50 14.35
CA VAL A 321 -18.23 -48.32 14.98
C VAL A 321 -19.47 -48.75 15.75
N ASP A 322 -19.34 -48.82 17.07
CA ASP A 322 -20.43 -49.19 17.96
C ASP A 322 -21.41 -48.03 18.15
N THR A 323 -22.70 -48.31 17.98
CA THR A 323 -23.79 -47.38 18.26
C THR A 323 -24.82 -48.02 19.18
N ALA A 324 -25.76 -47.24 19.69
CA ALA A 324 -26.85 -47.76 20.52
C ALA A 324 -27.81 -48.72 19.77
N TRP A 325 -27.72 -48.78 18.43
CA TRP A 325 -28.65 -49.53 17.57
C TRP A 325 -27.98 -50.68 16.83
N ALA A 326 -26.74 -50.49 16.36
CA ALA A 326 -26.01 -51.50 15.59
C ALA A 326 -24.49 -51.30 15.67
N GLU A 327 -23.77 -52.38 15.39
CA GLU A 327 -22.33 -52.36 15.12
C GLU A 327 -22.13 -52.13 13.61
N LEU A 328 -21.52 -51.01 13.23
CA LEU A 328 -21.28 -50.66 11.83
C LEU A 328 -19.83 -50.94 11.46
N TRP A 329 -19.61 -51.79 10.46
CA TRP A 329 -18.28 -51.97 9.89
C TRP A 329 -17.96 -50.80 8.96
N LEU A 330 -16.80 -50.17 9.13
CA LEU A 330 -16.25 -49.13 8.26
C LEU A 330 -14.96 -49.66 7.64
N ASP A 331 -14.92 -49.84 6.32
CA ASP A 331 -13.79 -50.43 5.60
C ASP A 331 -12.93 -49.39 4.88
N ALA A 332 -11.83 -49.84 4.25
CA ALA A 332 -10.91 -48.97 3.53
C ALA A 332 -11.52 -48.30 2.29
N GLY A 333 -12.54 -48.92 1.67
CA GLY A 333 -13.28 -48.34 0.56
C GLY A 333 -14.09 -47.14 1.01
N ASP A 334 -14.74 -47.23 2.18
CA ASP A 334 -15.52 -46.15 2.77
C ASP A 334 -14.67 -44.94 3.12
N TRP A 335 -13.49 -45.18 3.70
CA TRP A 335 -12.51 -44.14 3.95
C TRP A 335 -12.07 -43.45 2.66
N ALA A 336 -11.81 -44.23 1.60
CA ALA A 336 -11.42 -43.68 0.31
C ALA A 336 -12.55 -42.89 -0.37
N GLU A 337 -13.79 -43.36 -0.27
CA GLU A 337 -14.98 -42.68 -0.79
C GLU A 337 -15.20 -41.34 -0.08
N ALA A 338 -15.18 -41.32 1.25
CA ALA A 338 -15.29 -40.09 2.02
C ALA A 338 -14.19 -39.08 1.66
N PHE A 339 -12.94 -39.54 1.52
CA PHE A 339 -11.80 -38.67 1.19
C PHE A 339 -11.87 -38.13 -0.25
N ALA A 340 -12.42 -38.90 -1.18
CA ALA A 340 -12.61 -38.48 -2.57
C ALA A 340 -13.65 -37.35 -2.73
N THR A 341 -14.46 -37.07 -1.69
CA THR A 341 -15.40 -35.95 -1.71
C THR A 341 -14.73 -34.58 -1.61
N ALA A 342 -13.51 -34.50 -1.06
CA ALA A 342 -12.79 -33.24 -0.92
C ALA A 342 -12.49 -32.62 -2.28
N GLU A 343 -13.04 -31.43 -2.53
CA GLU A 343 -12.85 -30.75 -3.81
C GLU A 343 -11.41 -30.25 -3.97
N SER A 344 -10.89 -30.34 -5.20
CA SER A 344 -9.57 -29.82 -5.52
C SER A 344 -9.55 -28.29 -5.34
N GLY A 345 -8.70 -27.83 -4.42
CA GLY A 345 -8.47 -26.39 -4.16
C GLY A 345 -9.03 -25.89 -2.83
N ILE A 346 -9.76 -26.73 -2.08
CA ILE A 346 -10.13 -26.43 -0.70
C ILE A 346 -8.91 -26.62 0.22
N PRO A 347 -8.64 -25.71 1.17
CA PRO A 347 -7.58 -25.91 2.16
C PRO A 347 -7.78 -27.18 3.00
N HIS A 348 -6.69 -27.87 3.33
CA HIS A 348 -6.69 -29.13 4.09
C HIS A 348 -7.59 -29.13 5.34
N ASN A 349 -7.45 -28.09 6.19
CA ASN A 349 -8.23 -28.01 7.43
C ASN A 349 -9.72 -27.73 7.18
N GLU A 350 -10.08 -27.06 6.07
CA GLU A 350 -11.46 -26.78 5.70
C GLU A 350 -12.15 -28.02 5.11
N ALA A 351 -11.42 -28.82 4.32
CA ALA A 351 -11.91 -30.08 3.76
C ALA A 351 -12.27 -31.12 4.83
N ARG A 352 -11.71 -30.98 6.05
CA ARG A 352 -11.95 -31.89 7.17
C ARG A 352 -13.44 -32.04 7.52
N ASP A 353 -14.20 -30.95 7.54
CA ASP A 353 -15.63 -31.02 7.86
C ASP A 353 -16.41 -31.73 6.75
N GLN A 354 -16.10 -31.45 5.48
CA GLN A 354 -16.71 -32.11 4.33
C GLN A 354 -16.51 -33.63 4.36
N ILE A 355 -15.25 -34.07 4.55
CA ILE A 355 -14.92 -35.51 4.60
C ILE A 355 -15.60 -36.18 5.79
N ARG A 356 -15.65 -35.50 6.95
CA ARG A 356 -16.33 -36.04 8.13
C ARG A 356 -17.82 -36.22 7.86
N GLU A 357 -18.49 -35.23 7.28
CA GLU A 357 -19.92 -35.36 6.96
C GLU A 357 -20.16 -36.48 5.93
N ALA A 358 -19.31 -36.61 4.91
CA ALA A 358 -19.39 -37.72 3.94
C ALA A 358 -19.25 -39.10 4.62
N LEU A 359 -18.31 -39.22 5.57
CA LEU A 359 -18.12 -40.45 6.34
C LEU A 359 -19.35 -40.78 7.21
N LEU A 360 -19.99 -39.76 7.79
CA LEU A 360 -21.23 -39.92 8.55
C LEU A 360 -22.39 -40.33 7.64
N ASP A 361 -22.50 -39.75 6.45
CA ASP A 361 -23.54 -40.09 5.46
C ASP A 361 -23.42 -41.57 5.03
N ILE A 362 -22.20 -42.03 4.71
CA ILE A 362 -21.92 -43.44 4.38
C ILE A 362 -22.37 -44.40 5.50
N LEU A 363 -22.16 -44.02 6.77
CA LEU A 363 -22.55 -44.83 7.92
C LEU A 363 -24.06 -44.78 8.21
N VAL A 364 -24.70 -43.63 7.99
CA VAL A 364 -26.15 -43.47 8.18
C VAL A 364 -26.93 -44.29 7.15
N ASP A 365 -26.45 -44.34 5.91
CA ASP A 365 -27.08 -45.10 4.81
C ASP A 365 -27.03 -46.63 5.00
N ARG A 366 -26.34 -47.14 6.03
CA ARG A 366 -26.22 -48.58 6.34
C ARG A 366 -27.22 -49.12 7.34
N ILE A 367 -27.98 -48.25 7.99
CA ILE A 367 -28.97 -48.64 9.01
C ILE A 367 -30.38 -48.62 8.43
N ASP A 368 -31.22 -49.56 8.88
CA ASP A 368 -32.63 -49.64 8.49
C ASP A 368 -33.43 -48.37 8.85
N GLU A 369 -34.47 -48.08 8.06
CA GLU A 369 -35.31 -46.86 8.16
C GLU A 369 -36.01 -46.68 9.53
N ASP A 370 -36.02 -47.71 10.38
CA ASP A 370 -36.64 -47.69 11.71
C ASP A 370 -35.84 -46.87 12.76
N VAL A 371 -34.60 -46.46 12.46
CA VAL A 371 -33.80 -45.59 13.33
C VAL A 371 -33.88 -44.13 12.86
N PRO A 372 -34.29 -43.17 13.72
CA PRO A 372 -34.32 -41.76 13.33
C PRO A 372 -32.92 -41.24 12.90
N PRO A 373 -32.73 -40.82 11.62
CA PRO A 373 -31.39 -40.52 11.09
C PRO A 373 -30.62 -39.44 11.85
N HIS A 374 -31.35 -38.46 12.40
CA HIS A 374 -30.76 -37.37 13.19
C HIS A 374 -30.16 -37.83 14.53
N LEU A 375 -30.74 -38.87 15.16
CA LEU A 375 -30.20 -39.44 16.41
C LEU A 375 -28.96 -40.29 16.12
N LEU A 376 -28.99 -41.06 15.03
CA LEU A 376 -27.85 -41.84 14.58
C LEU A 376 -26.66 -40.94 14.21
N ARG A 377 -26.89 -39.91 13.39
CA ARG A 377 -25.85 -38.93 13.02
C ARG A 377 -25.21 -38.30 14.25
N ARG A 378 -26.02 -37.93 15.24
CA ARG A 378 -25.53 -37.37 16.51
C ARG A 378 -24.69 -38.37 17.30
N SER A 379 -25.11 -39.63 17.38
CA SER A 379 -24.35 -40.69 18.06
C SER A 379 -23.01 -40.95 17.38
N LEU A 380 -22.98 -41.02 16.05
CA LEU A 380 -21.76 -41.23 15.27
C LEU A 380 -20.79 -40.05 15.41
N ALA A 381 -21.30 -38.83 15.35
CA ALA A 381 -20.49 -37.61 15.55
C ALA A 381 -19.88 -37.52 16.97
N GLN A 382 -20.48 -38.21 17.95
CA GLN A 382 -20.00 -38.25 19.34
C GLN A 382 -19.18 -39.51 19.65
N ASN A 383 -19.01 -40.44 18.70
CA ASN A 383 -18.24 -41.66 18.90
C ASN A 383 -16.73 -41.33 18.94
N GLU A 384 -16.11 -41.57 20.10
CA GLU A 384 -14.69 -41.23 20.34
C GLU A 384 -13.73 -42.05 19.49
N ASP A 385 -14.03 -43.32 19.21
CA ASP A 385 -13.19 -44.20 18.40
C ASP A 385 -13.18 -43.77 16.93
N LEU A 386 -14.35 -43.45 16.38
CA LEU A 386 -14.51 -42.91 15.03
C LEU A 386 -13.84 -41.54 14.91
N GLY A 387 -14.09 -40.65 15.89
CA GLY A 387 -13.45 -39.33 15.94
C GLY A 387 -11.92 -39.42 16.04
N GLY A 388 -11.40 -40.35 16.84
CA GLY A 388 -9.98 -40.61 17.00
C GLY A 388 -9.34 -41.22 15.74
N ALA A 389 -10.02 -42.17 15.07
CA ALA A 389 -9.58 -42.72 13.79
C ALA A 389 -9.53 -41.64 12.72
N PHE A 390 -10.57 -40.80 12.63
CA PHE A 390 -10.64 -39.68 11.70
C PHE A 390 -9.56 -38.62 11.98
N ALA A 391 -9.29 -38.30 13.24
CA ALA A 391 -8.21 -37.38 13.61
C ALA A 391 -6.81 -37.90 13.27
N ARG A 392 -6.61 -39.23 13.20
CA ARG A 392 -5.35 -39.83 12.73
C ARG A 392 -5.23 -39.84 11.22
N ALA A 393 -6.34 -40.09 10.51
CA ALA A 393 -6.37 -40.16 9.05
C ALA A 393 -6.36 -38.78 8.37
N TRP A 394 -6.85 -37.73 9.06
CA TRP A 394 -6.88 -36.35 8.57
C TRP A 394 -6.58 -35.34 9.68
N PRO A 395 -5.37 -35.30 10.26
CA PRO A 395 -5.09 -34.44 11.42
C PRO A 395 -5.28 -32.95 11.10
N LEU A 396 -5.65 -32.16 12.12
CA LEU A 396 -5.58 -30.70 11.99
C LEU A 396 -4.12 -30.28 11.88
N LEU A 397 -3.78 -29.57 10.81
CA LEU A 397 -2.42 -29.13 10.56
C LEU A 397 -2.21 -27.68 11.00
N ASP A 398 -1.13 -27.47 11.74
CA ASP A 398 -0.57 -26.15 12.01
C ASP A 398 0.46 -25.81 10.91
N PRO A 399 0.29 -24.72 10.14
CA PRO A 399 1.22 -24.36 9.08
C PRO A 399 2.66 -24.19 9.57
N VAL A 400 2.85 -23.63 10.78
CA VAL A 400 4.19 -23.41 11.36
C VAL A 400 4.84 -24.74 11.69
N GLY A 401 4.10 -25.66 12.33
CA GLY A 401 4.52 -27.03 12.61
C GLY A 401 4.93 -27.80 11.36
N VAL A 402 4.12 -27.75 10.29
CA VAL A 402 4.43 -28.47 9.03
C VAL A 402 5.75 -27.98 8.42
N VAL A 403 5.98 -26.67 8.40
CA VAL A 403 7.23 -26.10 7.88
C VAL A 403 8.41 -26.47 8.80
N ALA A 404 8.22 -26.42 10.13
CA ALA A 404 9.25 -26.79 11.09
C ALA A 404 9.67 -28.27 10.96
N ASP A 405 8.71 -29.18 10.79
CA ASP A 405 8.96 -30.61 10.58
C ASP A 405 9.69 -30.86 9.26
N LEU A 406 9.29 -30.14 8.20
CA LEU A 406 9.94 -30.22 6.90
C LEU A 406 11.43 -29.84 6.99
N TRP A 407 11.79 -28.86 7.80
CA TRP A 407 13.19 -28.43 7.98
C TRP A 407 13.96 -29.20 9.04
N SER A 408 13.28 -29.89 9.96
CA SER A 408 13.93 -30.62 11.06
C SER A 408 14.12 -32.12 10.78
N VAL A 409 13.31 -32.73 9.91
CA VAL A 409 13.35 -34.17 9.62
C VAL A 409 13.88 -34.45 8.21
N PRO A 410 15.16 -34.86 8.04
CA PRO A 410 15.77 -35.03 6.71
C PRO A 410 15.08 -36.06 5.81
N ALA A 411 14.51 -37.12 6.39
CA ALA A 411 13.76 -38.12 5.63
C ALA A 411 12.46 -37.55 5.06
N TYR A 412 11.78 -36.70 5.85
CA TYR A 412 10.56 -36.03 5.45
C TYR A 412 10.82 -34.98 4.37
N LEU A 413 11.88 -34.18 4.53
CA LEU A 413 12.34 -33.25 3.50
C LEU A 413 12.66 -33.96 2.18
N ARG A 414 13.39 -35.08 2.21
CA ARG A 414 13.72 -35.85 0.99
C ARG A 414 12.48 -36.41 0.29
N LYS A 415 11.46 -36.79 1.05
CA LYS A 415 10.19 -37.27 0.50
C LYS A 415 9.42 -36.14 -0.19
N CYS A 416 9.34 -34.97 0.44
CA CYS A 416 8.52 -33.85 -0.03
C CYS A 416 9.24 -32.96 -1.06
N ALA A 417 10.57 -32.89 -1.00
CA ALA A 417 11.40 -32.08 -1.90
C ALA A 417 12.59 -32.90 -2.44
N PRO A 418 12.38 -33.99 -3.19
CA PRO A 418 13.45 -34.84 -3.71
C PRO A 418 14.43 -34.12 -4.65
N TRP A 419 14.03 -32.97 -5.20
CA TRP A 419 14.84 -32.10 -6.05
C TRP A 419 15.80 -31.18 -5.27
N ALA A 420 15.60 -30.98 -3.97
CA ALA A 420 16.40 -30.07 -3.14
C ALA A 420 17.63 -30.77 -2.53
N ARG A 421 18.61 -31.15 -3.37
CA ARG A 421 19.85 -31.82 -2.95
C ARG A 421 21.00 -30.86 -2.64
#